data_AF-A0A845DSJ4-F1
#
_entry.id   AF-A0A845DSJ4-F1
#
_cell.length_a   1.000
_cell.length_b   1.000
_cell.length_c   1.000
_cell.angle_alpha   90.00
_cell.angle_beta   90.00
_cell.angle_gamma   90.00
#
_symmetry.space_group_name_H-M   'P 1'
#
loop_
_entity.id
_entity.type
_entity.pdbx_description
1 polymer ?
#
loop_
_entity_poly.entity_id
_entity_poly.type
_entity_poly.pdbx_seq_one_letter_code
_entity_poly.pdbx_strand_id
1 'polypeptide(L)'
;MRTHSCRPGLRDTQVLDFCKQGFLVLEGVVPDDINLRTVEFLNRYSSHEPSEILDEDWFVDNVILNDQAAGAVRCLLGQNFGLPIIMSNHRVNCPSPAQNWHRDGNSKHGPALNYLQVFYYPEDCSLDLGPTELLPGSHFLFSLSKRMGHYGGIRGAYRAAAPAGTIFLTVYSIWHRRSAASGTGLRNLLKYNYWRTEAPHRDWIREPDFDLATANYKLEDPTYREQFRDCNDAAEMFFWLHGKSDAFALLGGQGWP
;
A
#
# COMPACT_ATOMS: atom_id res chain seq x y z
N MET A 1 19.65 4.54 -8.70
CA MET A 1 18.73 4.03 -7.67
C MET A 1 19.32 2.75 -7.12
N ARG A 2 19.45 2.62 -5.79
CA ARG A 2 19.88 1.36 -5.16
C ARG A 2 18.78 0.32 -5.33
N THR A 3 19.15 -0.95 -5.48
CA THR A 3 18.21 -2.07 -5.62
C THR A 3 18.42 -3.09 -4.50
N HIS A 4 17.39 -3.89 -4.23
CA HIS A 4 17.45 -4.97 -3.24
C HIS A 4 16.75 -6.24 -3.75
N SER A 5 17.21 -7.39 -3.28
CA SER A 5 16.59 -8.68 -3.54
C SER A 5 16.63 -9.54 -2.27
N CYS A 6 15.55 -10.28 -2.03
CA CYS A 6 15.36 -11.15 -0.88
C CYS A 6 14.46 -12.34 -1.26
N ARG A 7 14.16 -13.21 -0.29
CA ARG A 7 13.21 -14.31 -0.49
C ARG A 7 11.77 -13.77 -0.61
N PRO A 8 10.89 -14.41 -1.41
CA PRO A 8 9.49 -14.02 -1.48
C PRO A 8 8.79 -14.23 -0.13
N GLY A 9 7.92 -13.28 0.24
CA GLY A 9 7.17 -13.31 1.51
C GLY A 9 5.66 -13.54 1.38
N LEU A 10 5.12 -13.55 0.16
CA LEU A 10 3.68 -13.73 -0.09
C LEU A 10 3.41 -15.05 -0.82
N ARG A 11 2.19 -15.56 -0.65
CA ARG A 11 1.60 -16.68 -1.39
C ARG A 11 0.63 -16.17 -2.46
N ASP A 12 0.19 -17.05 -3.37
CA ASP A 12 -0.78 -16.70 -4.42
C ASP A 12 -2.03 -16.00 -3.89
N THR A 13 -2.65 -16.56 -2.85
CA THR A 13 -3.82 -15.97 -2.17
C THR A 13 -3.56 -14.57 -1.65
N GLN A 14 -2.40 -14.33 -1.03
CA GLN A 14 -2.06 -13.02 -0.48
C GLN A 14 -1.75 -11.98 -1.56
N VAL A 15 -1.13 -12.38 -2.67
CA VAL A 15 -0.94 -11.50 -3.83
C VAL A 15 -2.28 -11.17 -4.48
N LEU A 16 -3.18 -12.15 -4.60
CA LEU A 16 -4.54 -11.92 -5.11
C LEU A 16 -5.34 -10.99 -4.19
N ASP A 17 -5.27 -11.18 -2.88
CA ASP A 17 -5.93 -10.28 -1.93
C ASP A 17 -5.37 -8.86 -2.01
N PHE A 18 -4.06 -8.68 -2.21
CA PHE A 18 -3.49 -7.37 -2.50
C PHE A 18 -4.08 -6.76 -3.79
N CYS A 19 -4.21 -7.54 -4.88
CA CYS A 19 -4.82 -7.05 -6.13
C CYS A 19 -6.27 -6.58 -5.92
N LYS A 20 -7.04 -7.29 -5.08
CA LYS A 20 -8.43 -6.96 -4.75
C LYS A 20 -8.53 -5.72 -3.88
N GLN A 21 -7.79 -5.69 -2.79
CA GLN A 21 -7.88 -4.65 -1.75
C GLN A 21 -7.15 -3.36 -2.16
N GLY A 22 -6.04 -3.50 -2.88
CA GLY A 22 -5.12 -2.40 -3.21
C GLY A 22 -4.11 -2.09 -2.11
N PHE A 23 -4.11 -2.84 -1.01
CA PHE A 23 -3.16 -2.68 0.08
C PHE A 23 -2.99 -3.97 0.89
N LEU A 24 -1.93 -4.01 1.68
CA LEU A 24 -1.72 -5.00 2.75
C LEU A 24 -1.15 -4.31 3.98
N VAL A 25 -1.38 -4.91 5.15
CA VAL A 25 -0.98 -4.37 6.45
C VAL A 25 -0.09 -5.37 7.17
N LEU A 26 1.05 -4.89 7.67
CA LEU A 26 2.02 -5.65 8.45
C LEU A 26 2.09 -4.99 9.83
N GLU A 27 1.27 -5.46 10.76
CA GLU A 27 1.11 -4.86 12.09
C GLU A 27 2.32 -5.12 12.98
N GLY A 28 2.86 -4.06 13.60
CA GLY A 28 3.91 -4.16 14.62
C GLY A 28 5.18 -4.90 14.20
N VAL A 29 5.53 -4.89 12.91
CA VAL A 29 6.67 -5.66 12.39
C VAL A 29 8.03 -5.00 12.62
N VAL A 30 8.04 -3.70 12.94
CA VAL A 30 9.26 -2.97 13.28
C VAL A 30 9.43 -2.95 14.82
N PRO A 31 10.61 -3.32 15.34
CA PRO A 31 10.89 -3.34 16.78
C PRO A 31 10.70 -1.99 17.49
N ASP A 32 10.32 -2.04 18.78
CA ASP A 32 10.03 -0.86 19.60
C ASP A 32 11.22 0.11 19.74
N ASP A 33 12.44 -0.41 19.85
CA ASP A 33 13.64 0.42 19.94
C ASP A 33 13.91 1.20 18.63
N ILE A 34 13.62 0.59 17.48
CA ILE A 34 13.69 1.24 16.17
C ILE A 34 12.57 2.29 16.01
N ASN A 35 11.37 1.98 16.49
CA ASN A 35 10.24 2.91 16.54
C ASN A 35 10.61 4.17 17.35
N LEU A 36 11.11 3.98 18.58
CA LEU A 36 11.55 5.08 19.46
C LEU A 36 12.69 5.90 18.84
N ARG A 37 13.69 5.23 18.26
CA ARG A 37 14.81 5.89 17.59
C ARG A 37 14.36 6.70 16.37
N THR A 38 13.38 6.20 15.62
CA THR A 38 12.72 6.95 14.54
C THR A 38 12.08 8.22 15.08
N VAL A 39 11.29 8.13 16.16
CA VAL A 39 10.66 9.30 16.77
C VAL A 39 11.70 10.34 17.23
N GLU A 40 12.78 9.91 17.87
CA GLU A 40 13.88 10.80 18.27
C GLU A 40 14.50 11.52 17.05
N PHE A 41 14.78 10.77 15.98
CA PHE A 41 15.29 11.33 14.74
C PHE A 41 14.34 12.40 14.19
N LEU A 42 13.04 12.10 14.08
CA LEU A 42 12.05 13.03 13.54
C LEU A 42 11.80 14.25 14.45
N ASN A 43 12.08 14.14 15.75
CA ASN A 43 12.04 15.28 16.67
C ASN A 43 13.25 16.21 16.47
N ARG A 44 14.41 15.66 16.11
CA ARG A 44 15.63 16.44 15.80
C ARG A 44 15.57 17.05 14.39
N TYR A 45 14.98 16.33 13.43
CA TYR A 45 14.85 16.73 12.03
C TYR A 45 13.37 16.89 11.64
N SER A 46 12.81 18.06 11.92
CA SER A 46 11.37 18.36 11.75
C SER A 46 10.95 18.71 10.31
N SER A 47 11.82 18.46 9.33
CA SER A 47 11.49 18.61 7.91
C SER A 47 10.27 17.76 7.54
N HIS A 48 9.47 18.26 6.59
CA HIS A 48 8.38 17.48 5.99
C HIS A 48 8.92 16.40 5.04
N GLU A 49 10.21 16.46 4.70
CA GLU A 49 10.91 15.50 3.88
C GLU A 49 12.27 15.14 4.51
N PRO A 50 12.31 14.36 5.60
CA PRO A 50 13.55 14.01 6.30
C PRO A 50 14.26 12.83 5.62
N SER A 51 14.62 13.00 4.34
CA SER A 51 15.22 11.93 3.52
C SER A 51 16.58 11.46 4.03
N GLU A 52 17.25 12.22 4.89
CA GLU A 52 18.52 11.86 5.53
C GLU A 52 18.40 10.59 6.39
N ILE A 53 17.19 10.24 6.86
CA ILE A 53 16.97 8.97 7.59
C ILE A 53 17.23 7.73 6.71
N LEU A 54 17.27 7.88 5.38
CA LEU A 54 17.57 6.80 4.43
C LEU A 54 19.07 6.47 4.33
N ASP A 55 19.92 7.26 4.99
CA ASP A 55 21.36 7.02 5.13
C ASP A 55 21.69 6.34 6.47
N GLU A 56 20.70 6.13 7.33
CA GLU A 56 20.84 5.51 8.63
C GLU A 56 20.64 3.98 8.55
N ASP A 57 21.72 3.21 8.70
CA ASP A 57 21.69 1.74 8.56
C ASP A 57 20.63 1.07 9.46
N TRP A 58 20.49 1.54 10.71
CA TRP A 58 19.49 1.00 11.64
C TRP A 58 18.05 1.19 11.14
N PHE A 59 17.77 2.25 10.39
CA PHE A 59 16.45 2.51 9.82
C PHE A 59 16.27 1.71 8.53
N VAL A 60 17.29 1.70 7.67
CA VAL A 60 17.27 0.97 6.42
C VAL A 60 17.06 -0.52 6.68
N ASP A 61 17.84 -1.13 7.58
CA ASP A 61 17.78 -2.57 7.83
C ASP A 61 16.46 -3.01 8.47
N ASN A 62 15.88 -2.18 9.35
CA ASN A 62 14.72 -2.58 10.16
C ASN A 62 13.36 -2.09 9.62
N VAL A 63 13.34 -1.03 8.79
CA VAL A 63 12.11 -0.43 8.24
C VAL A 63 12.05 -0.61 6.72
N ILE A 64 13.08 -0.18 5.99
CA ILE A 64 13.10 -0.27 4.52
C ILE A 64 13.29 -1.73 4.08
N LEU A 65 14.19 -2.45 4.73
CA LEU A 65 14.52 -3.84 4.42
C LEU A 65 13.92 -4.82 5.43
N ASN A 66 12.91 -4.40 6.20
CA ASN A 66 12.17 -5.28 7.10
C ASN A 66 11.76 -6.58 6.37
N ASP A 67 12.11 -7.75 6.91
CA ASP A 67 11.96 -9.03 6.20
C ASP A 67 10.55 -9.27 5.64
N GLN A 68 9.51 -8.94 6.41
CA GLN A 68 8.13 -9.12 5.97
C GLN A 68 7.75 -8.11 4.88
N ALA A 69 8.11 -6.84 5.05
CA ALA A 69 7.81 -5.80 4.07
C ALA A 69 8.61 -6.01 2.78
N ALA A 70 9.91 -6.24 2.87
CA ALA A 70 10.79 -6.50 1.74
C ALA A 70 10.37 -7.76 0.98
N GLY A 71 10.02 -8.84 1.69
CA GLY A 71 9.50 -10.07 1.07
C GLY A 71 8.18 -9.86 0.32
N ALA A 72 7.30 -8.98 0.81
CA ALA A 72 6.07 -8.60 0.11
C ALA A 72 6.33 -7.71 -1.10
N VAL A 73 7.17 -6.69 -0.95
CA VAL A 73 7.61 -5.81 -2.05
C VAL A 73 8.27 -6.62 -3.17
N ARG A 74 9.10 -7.59 -2.80
CA ARG A 74 9.77 -8.52 -3.70
C ARG A 74 8.80 -9.35 -4.52
N CYS A 75 7.70 -9.82 -3.94
CA CYS A 75 6.65 -10.53 -4.67
C CYS A 75 5.87 -9.61 -5.63
N LEU A 76 5.64 -8.36 -5.23
CA LEU A 76 4.80 -7.41 -5.96
C LEU A 76 5.53 -6.61 -7.04
N LEU A 77 6.83 -6.33 -6.86
CA LEU A 77 7.65 -5.51 -7.75
C LEU A 77 8.78 -6.29 -8.46
N GLY A 78 9.00 -7.55 -8.08
CA GLY A 78 10.03 -8.42 -8.66
C GLY A 78 11.36 -8.36 -7.91
N GLN A 79 12.32 -9.17 -8.38
CA GLN A 79 13.71 -9.10 -7.93
C GLN A 79 14.31 -7.73 -8.19
N ASN A 80 15.34 -7.39 -7.42
CA ASN A 80 16.11 -6.17 -7.63
C ASN A 80 15.24 -4.89 -7.60
N PHE A 81 14.19 -4.86 -6.78
CA PHE A 81 13.31 -3.70 -6.66
C PHE A 81 14.09 -2.47 -6.17
N GLY A 82 13.73 -1.30 -6.71
CA GLY A 82 14.35 -0.03 -6.39
C GLY A 82 13.95 0.49 -5.02
N LEU A 83 14.94 0.93 -4.24
CA LEU A 83 14.77 1.43 -2.88
C LEU A 83 14.36 2.91 -2.84
N PRO A 84 13.70 3.36 -1.75
CA PRO A 84 13.35 4.76 -1.49
C PRO A 84 14.51 5.73 -1.71
N ILE A 85 14.19 6.86 -2.33
CA ILE A 85 15.12 8.00 -2.50
C ILE A 85 14.60 9.27 -1.83
N ILE A 86 13.33 9.27 -1.41
CA ILE A 86 12.65 10.37 -0.73
C ILE A 86 11.85 9.76 0.43
N MET A 87 11.92 10.42 1.59
CA MET A 87 11.09 10.14 2.74
C MET A 87 10.21 11.34 3.06
N SER A 88 8.90 11.19 3.04
CA SER A 88 7.96 12.23 3.47
C SER A 88 7.47 11.97 4.90
N ASN A 89 7.29 13.03 5.66
CA ASN A 89 6.85 12.97 7.05
C ASN A 89 5.51 13.71 7.22
N HIS A 90 4.46 12.95 7.52
CA HIS A 90 3.09 13.44 7.66
C HIS A 90 2.73 13.65 9.14
N ARG A 91 3.51 14.49 9.84
CA ARG A 91 3.26 14.88 11.25
C ARG A 91 2.07 15.81 11.35
N VAL A 92 1.20 15.56 12.32
CA VAL A 92 0.01 16.38 12.56
C VAL A 92 -0.26 16.51 14.05
N ASN A 93 -0.46 17.73 14.53
CA ASN A 93 -0.99 17.96 15.87
C ASN A 93 -2.50 17.70 15.87
N CYS A 94 -2.97 16.92 16.84
CA CYS A 94 -4.37 16.61 17.06
C CYS A 94 -4.97 17.55 18.12
N PRO A 95 -6.27 17.91 18.01
CA PRO A 95 -7.24 17.45 17.02
C PRO A 95 -7.03 18.09 15.65
N SER A 96 -7.48 17.42 14.59
CA SER A 96 -7.37 17.94 13.22
C SER A 96 -8.52 17.44 12.34
N PRO A 97 -9.00 18.24 11.36
CA PRO A 97 -10.01 17.77 10.43
C PRO A 97 -9.45 16.67 9.52
N ALA A 98 -10.36 15.86 8.96
CA ALA A 98 -9.99 14.91 7.91
C ALA A 98 -9.43 15.64 6.69
N GLN A 99 -8.48 15.02 6.01
CA GLN A 99 -8.14 15.43 4.65
C GLN A 99 -9.27 15.04 3.68
N ASN A 100 -9.31 15.72 2.54
CA ASN A 100 -10.11 15.24 1.42
C ASN A 100 -9.58 13.90 0.91
N TRP A 101 -10.47 13.04 0.42
CA TRP A 101 -10.05 11.87 -0.35
C TRP A 101 -9.20 12.32 -1.53
N HIS A 102 -8.06 11.67 -1.71
CA HIS A 102 -7.16 11.94 -2.82
C HIS A 102 -6.45 10.66 -3.26
N ARG A 103 -5.75 10.80 -4.39
CA ARG A 103 -4.64 9.95 -4.77
C ARG A 103 -3.45 10.87 -4.97
N ASP A 104 -2.26 10.37 -4.74
CA ASP A 104 -1.09 11.21 -4.88
C ASP A 104 -0.80 11.61 -6.32
N GLY A 105 -0.06 12.72 -6.45
CA GLY A 105 0.34 13.26 -7.74
C GLY A 105 1.05 12.21 -8.59
N ASN A 106 0.82 12.27 -9.91
CA ASN A 106 1.40 11.35 -10.89
C ASN A 106 0.94 9.88 -10.73
N SER A 107 -0.21 9.64 -10.10
CA SER A 107 -0.86 8.31 -10.09
C SER A 107 -1.17 7.83 -11.50
N LYS A 108 -0.68 6.63 -11.85
CA LYS A 108 -1.04 5.92 -13.09
C LYS A 108 -2.21 4.99 -12.83
N HIS A 109 -3.11 4.88 -13.81
CA HIS A 109 -4.28 3.99 -13.78
C HIS A 109 -4.09 2.83 -14.74
N GLY A 110 -4.54 1.65 -14.33
CA GLY A 110 -4.44 0.41 -15.09
C GLY A 110 -3.95 -0.74 -14.21
N PRO A 111 -3.80 -1.94 -14.79
CA PRO A 111 -3.41 -3.15 -14.06
C PRO A 111 -1.93 -3.18 -13.67
N ALA A 112 -1.12 -2.25 -14.18
CA ALA A 112 0.32 -2.28 -14.00
C ALA A 112 0.78 -1.78 -12.61
N LEU A 113 1.40 -2.67 -11.83
CA LEU A 113 2.01 -2.37 -10.55
C LEU A 113 3.52 -2.11 -10.70
N ASN A 114 3.87 -0.86 -10.99
CA ASN A 114 5.27 -0.46 -11.20
C ASN A 114 5.93 0.17 -9.98
N TYR A 115 5.15 0.52 -8.96
CA TYR A 115 5.64 1.14 -7.74
C TYR A 115 4.62 0.96 -6.63
N LEU A 116 5.12 0.86 -5.40
CA LEU A 116 4.31 0.75 -4.19
C LEU A 116 4.51 2.00 -3.38
N GLN A 117 3.41 2.54 -2.86
CA GLN A 117 3.45 3.52 -1.79
C GLN A 117 3.46 2.79 -0.46
N VAL A 118 4.22 3.32 0.48
CA VAL A 118 4.38 2.70 1.80
C VAL A 118 4.15 3.73 2.87
N PHE A 119 3.42 3.31 3.89
CA PHE A 119 3.14 4.07 5.10
C PHE A 119 3.75 3.32 6.28
N TYR A 120 4.44 4.03 7.17
CA TYR A 120 5.02 3.45 8.38
C TYR A 120 4.64 4.28 9.60
N TYR A 121 4.13 3.60 10.63
CA TYR A 121 3.83 4.17 11.94
C TYR A 121 4.93 3.86 12.95
N PRO A 122 5.76 4.86 13.32
CA PRO A 122 6.73 4.70 14.39
C PRO A 122 6.08 4.81 15.79
N GLU A 123 4.79 5.11 15.87
CA GLU A 123 4.03 5.24 17.13
C GLU A 123 2.63 4.65 16.93
N ASP A 124 1.97 4.28 18.03
CA ASP A 124 0.57 3.85 18.01
C ASP A 124 -0.31 4.92 17.34
N CYS A 125 -1.17 4.49 16.43
CA CYS A 125 -2.15 5.36 15.81
C CYS A 125 -3.55 4.82 16.06
N SER A 126 -4.17 5.25 17.15
CA SER A 126 -5.56 4.93 17.48
C SER A 126 -6.55 5.65 16.56
N LEU A 127 -7.82 5.23 16.57
CA LEU A 127 -8.87 5.84 15.74
C LEU A 127 -9.08 7.33 16.00
N ASP A 128 -8.95 7.76 17.26
CA ASP A 128 -9.11 9.16 17.66
C ASP A 128 -7.90 10.04 17.30
N LEU A 129 -6.74 9.45 16.99
CA LEU A 129 -5.57 10.16 16.45
C LEU A 129 -5.65 10.38 14.93
N GLY A 130 -6.72 9.92 14.27
CA GLY A 130 -6.96 10.17 12.84
C GLY A 130 -6.01 9.39 11.94
N PRO A 131 -6.11 8.04 11.91
CA PRO A 131 -5.25 7.21 11.09
C PRO A 131 -5.44 7.49 9.59
N THR A 132 -4.52 6.95 8.78
CA THR A 132 -4.76 6.83 7.34
C THR A 132 -6.04 6.03 7.11
N GLU A 133 -6.91 6.57 6.27
CA GLU A 133 -8.13 5.94 5.80
C GLU A 133 -7.91 5.54 4.34
N LEU A 134 -8.19 4.28 4.03
CA LEU A 134 -8.05 3.69 2.71
C LEU A 134 -9.43 3.28 2.21
N LEU A 135 -9.66 3.37 0.91
CA LEU A 135 -10.85 2.80 0.29
C LEU A 135 -10.47 1.50 -0.46
N PRO A 136 -10.81 0.31 0.06
CA PRO A 136 -10.56 -0.95 -0.64
C PRO A 136 -11.02 -0.95 -2.11
N GLY A 137 -10.20 -1.48 -3.01
CA GLY A 137 -10.49 -1.59 -4.45
C GLY A 137 -10.47 -0.27 -5.23
N SER A 138 -10.23 0.86 -4.56
CA SER A 138 -10.31 2.18 -5.18
C SER A 138 -9.16 2.52 -6.12
N HIS A 139 -8.08 1.73 -6.13
CA HIS A 139 -7.02 1.82 -7.14
C HIS A 139 -7.51 1.51 -8.56
N PHE A 140 -8.69 0.88 -8.68
CA PHE A 140 -9.41 0.69 -9.95
C PHE A 140 -10.45 1.78 -10.25
N LEU A 141 -10.66 2.73 -9.33
CA LEU A 141 -11.60 3.84 -9.52
C LEU A 141 -10.89 5.06 -10.10
N PHE A 142 -11.17 5.34 -11.37
CA PHE A 142 -10.77 6.58 -11.99
C PHE A 142 -11.71 7.72 -11.56
N SER A 143 -11.17 8.68 -10.80
CA SER A 143 -11.82 9.97 -10.55
C SER A 143 -10.80 11.09 -10.69
N LEU A 144 -11.23 12.27 -11.15
CA LEU A 144 -10.34 13.42 -11.19
C LEU A 144 -10.09 13.90 -9.75
N SER A 145 -8.83 14.07 -9.34
CA SER A 145 -8.50 14.39 -7.93
C SER A 145 -9.24 15.62 -7.39
N LYS A 146 -9.49 16.64 -8.25
CA LYS A 146 -10.28 17.84 -7.88
C LYS A 146 -11.75 17.53 -7.55
N ARG A 147 -12.29 16.42 -8.05
CA ARG A 147 -13.64 15.95 -7.74
C ARG A 147 -13.64 15.07 -6.51
N MET A 148 -12.54 14.54 -6.01
CA MET A 148 -12.60 13.58 -4.90
C MET A 148 -12.94 14.24 -3.55
N GLY A 149 -12.62 15.53 -3.39
CA GLY A 149 -12.79 16.24 -2.11
C GLY A 149 -14.23 16.52 -1.68
N HIS A 150 -15.24 16.25 -2.51
CA HIS A 150 -16.65 16.37 -2.06
C HIS A 150 -17.18 15.09 -1.42
N TYR A 151 -16.45 13.97 -1.52
CA TYR A 151 -16.86 12.74 -0.85
C TYR A 151 -16.55 12.81 0.65
N GLY A 152 -17.58 12.58 1.47
CA GLY A 152 -17.48 12.55 2.93
C GLY A 152 -17.00 11.20 3.46
N GLY A 153 -17.74 10.63 4.42
CA GLY A 153 -17.56 9.24 4.81
C GLY A 153 -18.05 8.31 3.72
N ILE A 154 -17.26 7.27 3.40
CA ILE A 154 -17.64 6.25 2.42
C ILE A 154 -17.75 4.92 3.17
N ARG A 155 -18.93 4.29 3.13
CA ARG A 155 -19.20 3.02 3.83
C ARG A 155 -18.30 1.92 3.28
N GLY A 156 -17.45 1.31 4.10
CA GLY A 156 -16.48 0.30 3.66
C GLY A 156 -15.04 0.80 3.61
N ALA A 157 -14.82 2.10 3.89
CA ALA A 157 -13.48 2.63 4.11
C ALA A 157 -12.81 1.93 5.30
N TYR A 158 -11.55 1.55 5.10
CA TYR A 158 -10.70 0.95 6.12
C TYR A 158 -9.91 2.05 6.84
N ARG A 159 -10.07 2.14 8.15
CA ARG A 159 -9.25 3.03 8.99
C ARG A 159 -8.09 2.22 9.55
N ALA A 160 -6.89 2.55 9.10
CA ALA A 160 -5.65 1.91 9.49
C ALA A 160 -5.23 2.34 10.90
N ALA A 161 -6.05 2.08 11.91
CA ALA A 161 -5.63 2.21 13.30
C ALA A 161 -4.80 0.98 13.67
N ALA A 162 -3.58 1.19 14.15
CA ALA A 162 -2.61 0.11 14.31
C ALA A 162 -1.55 0.48 15.37
N PRO A 163 -0.89 -0.51 15.99
CA PRO A 163 0.19 -0.27 16.90
C PRO A 163 1.43 0.32 16.19
N ALA A 164 2.34 0.87 16.99
CA ALA A 164 3.68 1.24 16.57
C ALA A 164 4.36 0.07 15.85
N GLY A 165 5.19 0.38 14.88
CA GLY A 165 5.89 -0.61 14.08
C GLY A 165 5.12 -1.13 12.87
N THR A 166 3.91 -0.62 12.62
CA THR A 166 3.08 -1.07 11.51
C THR A 166 3.53 -0.48 10.18
N ILE A 167 3.62 -1.33 9.15
CA ILE A 167 3.89 -0.96 7.76
C ILE A 167 2.68 -1.30 6.87
N PHE A 168 2.26 -0.36 6.03
CA PHE A 168 1.22 -0.57 5.01
C PHE A 168 1.83 -0.42 3.63
N LEU A 169 1.67 -1.43 2.78
CA LEU A 169 2.00 -1.31 1.36
C LEU A 169 0.70 -1.05 0.60
N THR A 170 0.71 -0.07 -0.30
CA THR A 170 -0.46 0.30 -1.09
C THR A 170 -0.13 0.42 -2.56
N VAL A 171 -1.11 0.10 -3.41
CA VAL A 171 -1.11 0.55 -4.80
C VAL A 171 -1.19 2.07 -4.78
N TYR A 172 -0.29 2.75 -5.47
CA TYR A 172 -0.14 4.21 -5.38
C TYR A 172 -1.41 4.99 -5.76
N SER A 173 -2.25 4.43 -6.65
CA SER A 173 -3.51 5.03 -7.06
C SER A 173 -4.68 4.77 -6.10
N ILE A 174 -4.46 4.08 -4.97
CA ILE A 174 -5.51 3.88 -3.97
C ILE A 174 -5.98 5.23 -3.43
N TRP A 175 -7.29 5.35 -3.25
CA TRP A 175 -7.86 6.51 -2.59
C TRP A 175 -7.53 6.43 -1.12
N HIS A 176 -6.93 7.49 -0.62
CA HIS A 176 -6.58 7.60 0.78
C HIS A 176 -6.75 9.02 1.30
N ARG A 177 -6.76 9.14 2.62
CA ARG A 177 -6.71 10.41 3.34
C ARG A 177 -6.23 10.18 4.76
N ARG A 178 -5.87 11.24 5.47
CA ARG A 178 -5.91 11.26 6.94
C ARG A 178 -7.36 11.39 7.42
N SER A 179 -7.84 10.51 8.30
CA SER A 179 -9.12 10.68 8.98
C SER A 179 -9.11 11.90 9.91
N ALA A 180 -10.29 12.33 10.36
CA ALA A 180 -10.38 13.34 11.41
C ALA A 180 -9.82 12.79 12.72
N ALA A 181 -9.09 13.62 13.45
CA ALA A 181 -8.57 13.31 14.77
C ALA A 181 -9.33 14.11 15.83
N SER A 182 -9.84 13.42 16.85
CA SER A 182 -10.50 14.01 18.02
C SER A 182 -9.65 13.95 19.29
N GLY A 183 -8.61 13.12 19.29
CA GLY A 183 -7.65 12.99 20.39
C GLY A 183 -6.70 14.18 20.50
N THR A 184 -5.73 14.06 21.40
CA THR A 184 -4.69 15.08 21.65
C THR A 184 -3.31 14.48 21.47
N GLY A 185 -2.33 15.33 21.15
CA GLY A 185 -0.95 14.92 20.91
C GLY A 185 -0.57 14.99 19.44
N LEU A 186 0.45 14.23 19.07
CA LEU A 186 1.03 14.26 17.74
C LEU A 186 0.84 12.90 17.08
N ARG A 187 0.35 12.93 15.83
CA ARG A 187 0.29 11.75 14.97
C ARG A 187 1.46 11.79 13.99
N ASN A 188 2.34 10.78 14.06
CA ASN A 188 3.47 10.61 13.15
C ASN A 188 3.21 9.50 12.12
N LEU A 189 3.67 9.74 10.90
CA LEU A 189 3.62 8.77 9.80
C LEU A 189 4.72 9.12 8.80
N LEU A 190 5.54 8.13 8.47
CA LEU A 190 6.46 8.23 7.36
C LEU A 190 5.85 7.62 6.08
N LYS A 191 6.17 8.22 4.94
CA LYS A 191 5.74 7.76 3.62
C LYS A 191 6.91 7.71 2.65
N TYR A 192 7.03 6.60 1.94
CA TYR A 192 8.06 6.38 0.93
C TYR A 192 7.55 5.46 -0.19
N ASN A 193 8.37 5.20 -1.21
CA ASN A 193 7.97 4.34 -2.34
C ASN A 193 9.07 3.35 -2.72
N TYR A 194 8.66 2.19 -3.24
CA TYR A 194 9.52 1.24 -3.96
C TYR A 194 9.20 1.24 -5.45
N TRP A 195 10.15 0.82 -6.28
CA TRP A 195 9.99 0.78 -7.74
C TRP A 195 10.31 -0.58 -8.33
N ARG A 196 9.51 -1.01 -9.31
CA ARG A 196 9.79 -2.15 -10.17
C ARG A 196 10.95 -1.81 -11.11
N THR A 197 11.84 -2.76 -11.31
CA THR A 197 13.01 -2.65 -12.21
C THR A 197 13.03 -3.73 -13.29
N GLU A 198 12.19 -4.75 -13.15
CA GLU A 198 12.10 -5.90 -14.04
C GLU A 198 10.66 -6.14 -14.51
N ALA A 199 10.49 -6.78 -15.66
CA ALA A 199 9.18 -7.15 -16.17
C ALA A 199 8.43 -8.08 -15.18
N PRO A 200 7.09 -7.96 -15.08
CA PRO A 200 6.33 -8.79 -14.17
C PRO A 200 6.35 -10.25 -14.59
N HIS A 201 6.52 -11.12 -13.62
CA HIS A 201 6.40 -12.56 -13.74
C HIS A 201 6.03 -13.11 -12.35
N ARG A 202 5.40 -14.29 -12.30
CA ARG A 202 5.05 -14.93 -11.03
C ARG A 202 6.30 -15.20 -10.20
N ASP A 203 6.44 -14.46 -9.10
CA ASP A 203 7.67 -14.43 -8.31
C ASP A 203 7.39 -14.44 -6.79
N TRP A 204 6.42 -15.27 -6.39
CA TRP A 204 5.95 -15.48 -5.02
C TRP A 204 5.83 -16.98 -4.69
N ILE A 205 5.52 -17.30 -3.43
CA ILE A 205 5.41 -18.69 -2.94
C ILE A 205 4.20 -19.36 -3.59
N ARG A 206 4.43 -20.51 -4.24
CA ARG A 206 3.38 -21.23 -4.96
C ARG A 206 2.52 -22.07 -4.02
N GLU A 207 1.22 -21.86 -4.08
CA GLU A 207 0.23 -22.72 -3.45
C GLU A 207 -0.17 -23.84 -4.43
N PRO A 208 0.04 -25.13 -4.10
CA PRO A 208 -0.23 -26.25 -5.01
C PRO A 208 -1.68 -26.32 -5.50
N ASP A 209 -2.62 -25.91 -4.65
CA ASP A 209 -4.06 -25.98 -4.91
C ASP A 209 -4.63 -24.65 -5.46
N PHE A 210 -3.76 -23.67 -5.76
CA PHE A 210 -4.20 -22.40 -6.33
C PHE A 210 -4.38 -22.53 -7.84
N ASP A 211 -5.63 -22.45 -8.29
CA ASP A 211 -6.01 -22.47 -9.69
C ASP A 211 -6.47 -21.08 -10.15
N LEU A 212 -5.80 -20.55 -11.18
CA LEU A 212 -6.11 -19.25 -11.78
C LEU A 212 -7.56 -19.15 -12.26
N ALA A 213 -8.12 -20.25 -12.78
CA ALA A 213 -9.44 -20.25 -13.42
C ALA A 213 -10.59 -20.26 -12.40
N THR A 214 -10.33 -20.71 -11.17
CA THR A 214 -11.36 -20.92 -10.14
C THR A 214 -11.13 -20.09 -8.86
N ALA A 215 -10.00 -19.38 -8.77
CA ALA A 215 -9.72 -18.48 -7.67
C ALA A 215 -10.83 -17.41 -7.49
N ASN A 216 -11.02 -16.95 -6.25
CA ASN A 216 -12.04 -15.95 -5.94
C ASN A 216 -11.50 -14.52 -6.06
N TYR A 217 -11.74 -13.91 -7.22
CA TYR A 217 -11.35 -12.53 -7.53
C TYR A 217 -12.31 -11.48 -6.98
N LYS A 218 -13.46 -11.89 -6.39
CA LYS A 218 -14.47 -10.95 -5.87
C LYS A 218 -13.93 -10.20 -4.66
N LEU A 219 -14.04 -8.87 -4.67
CA LEU A 219 -13.83 -8.04 -3.49
C LEU A 219 -15.06 -8.11 -2.58
N GLU A 220 -14.85 -8.18 -1.26
CA GLU A 220 -15.95 -8.18 -0.31
C GLU A 220 -16.76 -6.87 -0.38
N ASP A 221 -18.08 -6.99 -0.26
CA ASP A 221 -18.98 -5.85 -0.32
C ASP A 221 -18.78 -4.91 0.90
N PRO A 222 -18.90 -3.58 0.73
CA PRO A 222 -19.34 -2.90 -0.48
C PRO A 222 -18.22 -2.69 -1.50
N THR A 223 -18.53 -2.93 -2.77
CA THR A 223 -17.73 -2.44 -3.90
C THR A 223 -18.42 -1.22 -4.55
N TYR A 224 -17.66 -0.36 -5.22
CA TYR A 224 -18.19 0.82 -5.95
C TYR A 224 -18.00 0.70 -7.45
N ARG A 225 -17.85 -0.55 -7.92
CA ARG A 225 -17.69 -0.91 -9.33
C ARG A 225 -19.03 -1.40 -9.86
N GLU A 226 -19.17 -1.39 -11.18
CA GLU A 226 -20.24 -2.14 -11.84
C GLU A 226 -20.11 -3.64 -11.52
N GLN A 227 -21.23 -4.37 -11.57
CA GLN A 227 -21.25 -5.79 -11.25
C GLN A 227 -20.18 -6.57 -12.04
N PHE A 228 -19.43 -7.44 -11.36
CA PHE A 228 -18.31 -8.25 -11.87
C PHE A 228 -17.06 -7.47 -12.27
N ARG A 229 -17.12 -6.14 -12.35
CA ARG A 229 -15.99 -5.35 -12.81
C ARG A 229 -14.84 -5.38 -11.80
N ASP A 230 -15.15 -5.41 -10.51
CA ASP A 230 -14.18 -5.62 -9.43
C ASP A 230 -13.39 -6.93 -9.60
N CYS A 231 -14.08 -8.04 -9.90
CA CYS A 231 -13.43 -9.32 -10.20
C CYS A 231 -12.49 -9.19 -11.39
N ASN A 232 -12.97 -8.60 -12.48
CA ASN A 232 -12.23 -8.45 -13.72
C ASN A 232 -10.97 -7.58 -13.56
N ASP A 233 -11.02 -6.50 -12.77
CA ASP A 233 -9.82 -5.67 -12.58
C ASP A 233 -8.81 -6.32 -11.64
N ALA A 234 -9.27 -6.95 -10.56
CA ALA A 234 -8.40 -7.70 -9.66
C ALA A 234 -7.67 -8.83 -10.40
N ALA A 235 -8.41 -9.50 -11.27
CA ALA A 235 -7.90 -10.49 -12.20
C ALA A 235 -6.87 -9.94 -13.19
N GLU A 236 -7.20 -8.87 -13.91
CA GLU A 236 -6.30 -8.24 -14.88
C GLU A 236 -4.97 -7.85 -14.24
N MET A 237 -5.03 -7.27 -13.04
CA MET A 237 -3.85 -6.92 -12.25
C MET A 237 -3.07 -8.16 -11.80
N PHE A 238 -3.75 -9.22 -11.37
CA PHE A 238 -3.11 -10.47 -10.97
C PHE A 238 -2.42 -11.17 -12.15
N PHE A 239 -3.06 -11.22 -13.32
CA PHE A 239 -2.48 -11.73 -14.57
C PHE A 239 -1.31 -10.88 -15.03
N TRP A 240 -1.40 -9.55 -14.88
CA TRP A 240 -0.28 -8.66 -15.14
C TRP A 240 0.92 -8.99 -14.26
N LEU A 241 0.73 -9.10 -12.93
CA LEU A 241 1.80 -9.50 -12.00
C LEU A 241 2.38 -10.89 -12.31
N HIS A 242 1.54 -11.81 -12.79
CA HIS A 242 1.95 -13.14 -13.20
C HIS A 242 2.80 -13.13 -14.50
N GLY A 243 2.86 -12.02 -15.24
CA GLY A 243 3.50 -11.95 -16.56
C GLY A 243 2.66 -12.61 -17.65
N LYS A 244 1.34 -12.63 -17.48
CA LYS A 244 0.35 -13.27 -18.36
C LYS A 244 -0.67 -12.26 -18.92
N SER A 245 -0.29 -10.99 -19.07
CA SER A 245 -1.20 -9.97 -19.60
C SER A 245 -1.83 -10.34 -20.95
N ASP A 246 -1.06 -10.97 -21.85
CA ASP A 246 -1.56 -11.39 -23.16
C ASP A 246 -2.59 -12.54 -23.09
N ALA A 247 -2.66 -13.24 -21.95
CA ALA A 247 -3.64 -14.29 -21.72
C ALA A 247 -4.95 -13.76 -21.13
N PHE A 248 -4.96 -12.54 -20.57
CA PHE A 248 -6.16 -11.94 -20.00
C PHE A 248 -6.97 -11.21 -21.09
N ALA A 249 -8.25 -11.53 -21.19
CA ALA A 249 -9.17 -10.89 -22.12
C ALA A 249 -10.58 -10.86 -21.53
N LEU A 250 -11.34 -9.79 -21.73
CA LEU A 250 -12.76 -9.80 -21.39
C LEU A 250 -13.56 -10.30 -22.59
N LEU A 251 -14.21 -11.46 -22.44
CA LEU A 251 -15.07 -12.03 -23.48
C LEU A 251 -16.50 -11.46 -23.42
N GLY A 252 -16.83 -10.74 -22.34
CA GLY A 252 -18.16 -10.17 -22.06
C GLY A 252 -18.88 -10.90 -20.92
N GLY A 253 -19.76 -10.19 -20.21
CA GLY A 253 -20.45 -10.73 -19.03
C GLY A 253 -19.48 -11.11 -17.91
N GLN A 254 -19.59 -12.33 -17.40
CA GLN A 254 -18.72 -12.90 -16.36
C GLN A 254 -17.50 -13.66 -16.92
N GLY A 255 -17.35 -13.71 -18.25
CA GLY A 255 -16.34 -14.53 -18.92
C GLY A 255 -15.03 -13.79 -19.19
N TRP A 256 -13.94 -14.34 -18.70
CA TRP A 256 -12.56 -13.89 -18.91
C TRP A 256 -11.63 -15.11 -18.79
N PRO A 257 -10.61 -15.30 -19.66
CA PRO A 257 -9.46 -16.15 -19.35
C PRO A 257 -8.62 -15.63 -18.19
#